data_AF-R5AT64-F1
#
_entry.id   AF-R5AT64-F1
#
_cell.length_a   1.000
_cell.length_b   1.000
_cell.length_c   1.000
_cell.angle_alpha   90.00
_cell.angle_beta   90.00
_cell.angle_gamma   90.00
#
_symmetry.space_group_name_H-M   'P 1'
#
loop_
_entity.id
_entity.type
_entity.pdbx_description
1 polymer ?
#
loop_
_entity_poly.entity_id
_entity_poly.type
_entity_poly.pdbx_seq_one_letter_code
_entity_poly.pdbx_strand_id
1 'polypeptide(L)'
;MKKIFIAGLVGALLSLTAACGNGHRDSDTDAAVESSSEALTSAMESGDIAAVAAAADSMALYLDELTPDENVALLLAFLQLHNDAVKRGDRNGDLEIIRKYVDVYGIVVDENPEDMRSAFARAMDVNPKVDFEAAFKEFRLALSDYDATQIVAEDDDEPAPRAKADSDSTKTDKKQEGSATEAPAAVTPVD
;
A
#
# COMPACT_ATOMS: atom_id res chain seq x y z
N MET A 1 13.49 0.98 20.76
CA MET A 1 12.17 1.27 20.15
C MET A 1 11.49 2.37 20.93
N LYS A 2 11.53 3.60 20.41
CA LYS A 2 10.97 4.78 21.06
C LYS A 2 9.50 4.84 20.64
N LYS A 3 8.57 4.68 21.59
CA LYS A 3 7.13 4.59 21.32
C LYS A 3 6.63 5.98 20.94
N ILE A 4 6.37 6.22 19.65
CA ILE A 4 5.80 7.47 19.15
C ILE A 4 4.28 7.38 19.39
N PHE A 5 3.82 7.94 20.51
CA PHE A 5 2.39 8.04 20.81
C PHE A 5 1.81 9.29 20.16
N ILE A 6 1.19 9.13 18.99
CA ILE A 6 0.33 10.13 18.37
C ILE A 6 -1.11 9.76 18.71
N ALA A 7 -1.66 10.40 19.74
CA ALA A 7 -3.05 10.28 20.12
C ALA A 7 -3.70 11.66 20.01
N GLY A 8 -4.65 11.77 19.07
CA GLY A 8 -5.68 12.80 19.01
C GLY A 8 -5.21 14.20 18.64
N LEU A 9 -5.03 14.51 17.34
CA LEU A 9 -5.03 15.90 16.87
C LEU A 9 -5.19 16.06 15.34
N VAL A 10 -6.12 15.31 14.72
CA VAL A 10 -6.36 15.41 13.26
C VAL A 10 -7.33 16.55 12.94
N GLY A 11 -8.33 16.79 13.80
CA GLY A 11 -9.40 17.76 13.54
C GLY A 11 -8.98 19.24 13.42
N ALA A 12 -7.72 19.60 13.70
CA ALA A 12 -7.24 20.98 13.59
C ALA A 12 -6.57 21.30 12.24
N LEU A 13 -6.17 20.29 11.44
CA LEU A 13 -5.37 20.52 10.24
C LEU A 13 -6.20 20.82 8.98
N LEU A 14 -7.47 20.40 8.95
CA LEU A 14 -8.38 20.55 7.80
C LEU A 14 -9.15 21.88 7.79
N SER A 15 -8.51 22.98 8.21
CA SER A 15 -9.04 24.32 7.91
C SER A 15 -8.72 24.63 6.45
N LEU A 16 -9.49 24.01 5.54
CA LEU A 16 -9.44 24.14 4.08
C LEU A 16 -9.69 25.61 3.68
N THR A 17 -8.67 26.45 3.74
CA THR A 17 -8.62 27.57 2.82
C THR A 17 -8.39 26.95 1.46
N ALA A 18 -9.40 27.04 0.58
CA ALA A 18 -9.28 26.73 -0.84
C ALA A 18 -8.13 27.57 -1.43
N ALA A 19 -6.90 27.08 -1.27
CA ALA A 19 -5.75 27.55 -1.97
C ALA A 19 -5.92 26.97 -3.37
N CYS A 20 -6.31 27.84 -4.31
CA CYS A 20 -6.56 27.48 -5.69
C CYS A 20 -5.44 26.59 -6.23
N GLY A 21 -5.70 25.28 -6.29
CA GLY A 21 -4.87 24.29 -6.94
C GLY A 21 -4.90 24.58 -8.44
N ASN A 22 -3.72 24.83 -8.99
CA ASN A 22 -3.52 25.02 -10.41
C ASN A 22 -3.52 23.65 -11.10
N GLY A 23 -4.64 23.25 -11.71
CA GLY A 23 -4.69 22.16 -12.70
C GLY A 23 -5.97 21.32 -12.65
N HIS A 24 -6.76 21.38 -13.73
CA HIS A 24 -7.88 20.51 -14.12
C HIS A 24 -8.18 19.29 -13.21
N ARG A 25 -9.09 19.45 -12.25
CA ARG A 25 -9.82 18.30 -11.65
C ARG A 25 -11.27 18.40 -12.12
N ASP A 26 -11.79 17.29 -12.64
CA ASP A 26 -13.20 17.22 -13.02
C ASP A 26 -14.08 17.17 -11.75
N SER A 27 -15.33 17.61 -11.87
CA SER A 27 -16.25 17.71 -10.72
C SER A 27 -16.47 16.37 -10.00
N ASP A 28 -16.35 15.26 -10.73
CA ASP A 28 -16.53 13.92 -10.18
C ASP A 28 -15.35 13.53 -9.27
N THR A 29 -14.11 13.87 -9.64
CA THR A 29 -12.97 13.59 -8.78
C THR A 29 -12.93 14.52 -7.57
N ASP A 30 -13.29 15.79 -7.76
CA ASP A 30 -13.39 16.76 -6.67
C ASP A 30 -14.37 16.29 -5.59
N ALA A 31 -15.56 15.83 -6.01
CA ALA A 31 -16.55 15.26 -5.10
C ALA A 31 -16.08 13.96 -4.41
N ALA A 32 -15.35 13.10 -5.13
CA ALA A 32 -14.81 11.85 -4.58
C ALA A 32 -13.73 12.11 -3.53
N VAL A 33 -12.85 13.08 -3.77
CA VAL A 33 -11.77 13.48 -2.86
C VAL A 33 -12.35 14.18 -1.64
N GLU A 34 -13.28 15.12 -1.81
CA GLU A 34 -13.97 15.79 -0.71
C GLU A 34 -14.69 14.77 0.18
N SER A 35 -15.46 13.86 -0.42
CA SER A 35 -16.15 12.80 0.32
C SER A 35 -15.18 11.87 1.06
N SER A 36 -14.05 11.51 0.44
CA SER A 36 -13.04 10.65 1.08
C SER A 36 -12.30 11.39 2.20
N SER A 37 -12.06 12.68 2.06
CA SER A 37 -11.41 13.54 3.04
C SER A 37 -12.29 13.74 4.29
N GLU A 38 -13.59 14.00 4.09
CA GLU A 38 -14.58 14.05 5.17
C GLU A 38 -14.68 12.70 5.90
N ALA A 39 -14.76 11.60 5.14
CA ALA A 39 -14.80 10.25 5.69
C ALA A 39 -13.53 9.93 6.48
N LEU A 40 -12.36 10.30 5.95
CA LEU A 40 -11.08 10.08 6.62
C LEU A 40 -11.03 10.84 7.96
N THR A 41 -11.43 12.11 7.95
CA THR A 41 -11.46 12.94 9.16
C THR A 41 -12.37 12.33 10.22
N SER A 42 -13.60 11.97 9.84
CA SER A 42 -14.56 11.34 10.75
C SER A 42 -14.07 9.99 11.29
N ALA A 43 -13.43 9.18 10.44
CA ALA A 43 -12.88 7.89 10.82
C ALA A 43 -11.70 8.03 11.80
N MET A 44 -10.79 8.98 11.54
CA MET A 44 -9.65 9.24 12.40
C MET A 44 -10.09 9.80 13.77
N GLU A 45 -11.13 10.64 13.81
CA GLU A 45 -11.71 11.18 15.04
C GLU A 45 -12.45 10.12 15.87
N SER A 46 -13.23 9.26 15.22
CA SER A 46 -13.93 8.15 15.87
C SER A 46 -13.02 6.99 16.27
N GLY A 47 -11.84 6.89 15.67
CA GLY A 47 -10.91 5.79 15.85
C GLY A 47 -11.34 4.50 15.14
N ASP A 48 -12.25 4.58 14.17
CA ASP A 48 -12.64 3.44 13.34
C ASP A 48 -11.54 3.11 12.32
N ILE A 49 -10.64 2.19 12.71
CA ILE A 49 -9.47 1.79 11.92
C ILE A 49 -9.86 1.22 10.56
N ALA A 50 -11.00 0.53 10.44
CA ALA A 50 -11.44 -0.03 9.16
C ALA A 50 -11.91 1.09 8.22
N ALA A 51 -12.63 2.07 8.75
CA ALA A 51 -13.03 3.25 7.99
C ALA A 51 -11.81 4.13 7.61
N VAL A 52 -10.82 4.26 8.50
CA VAL A 52 -9.56 4.98 8.19
C VAL A 52 -8.85 4.31 7.03
N ALA A 53 -8.73 2.97 7.03
CA ALA A 53 -8.08 2.23 5.96
C ALA A 53 -8.82 2.41 4.62
N ALA A 54 -10.15 2.26 4.61
CA ALA A 54 -10.94 2.42 3.39
C ALA A 54 -10.87 3.84 2.82
N ALA A 55 -10.94 4.87 3.67
CA ALA A 55 -10.84 6.25 3.24
C ALA A 55 -9.42 6.60 2.74
N ALA A 56 -8.38 6.14 3.44
CA ALA A 56 -6.99 6.34 3.03
C ALA A 56 -6.70 5.66 1.68
N ASP A 57 -7.13 4.41 1.50
CA ASP A 57 -6.96 3.68 0.24
C ASP A 57 -7.73 4.36 -0.92
N SER A 58 -8.91 4.93 -0.66
CA SER A 58 -9.66 5.73 -1.64
C SER A 58 -8.92 7.01 -2.04
N MET A 59 -8.41 7.77 -1.06
CA MET A 59 -7.64 9.00 -1.33
C MET A 59 -6.34 8.71 -2.09
N ALA A 60 -5.67 7.59 -1.80
CA ALA A 60 -4.43 7.20 -2.47
C ALA A 60 -4.61 6.89 -3.97
N LEU A 61 -5.85 6.77 -4.48
CA LEU A 61 -6.12 6.65 -5.92
C LEU A 61 -5.98 7.99 -6.67
N TYR A 62 -5.96 9.11 -5.96
CA TYR A 62 -6.02 10.47 -6.52
C TYR A 62 -4.83 11.34 -6.10
N LEU A 63 -3.67 10.74 -5.78
CA LEU A 63 -2.49 11.43 -5.22
C LEU A 63 -2.08 12.68 -5.99
N ASP A 64 -1.94 12.56 -7.31
CA ASP A 64 -1.52 13.63 -8.23
C ASP A 64 -2.46 14.84 -8.16
N GLU A 65 -3.68 14.59 -7.73
CA GLU A 65 -4.68 15.61 -7.65
C GLU A 65 -4.76 16.21 -6.24
N LEU A 66 -4.42 15.45 -5.17
CA LEU A 66 -4.55 15.87 -3.78
C LEU A 66 -3.75 17.17 -3.50
N THR A 67 -4.34 18.04 -2.69
CA THR A 67 -3.63 19.19 -2.15
C THR A 67 -2.54 18.74 -1.17
N PRO A 68 -1.51 19.57 -0.91
CA PRO A 68 -0.46 19.23 0.06
C PRO A 68 -1.01 18.89 1.45
N ASP A 69 -2.06 19.56 1.91
CA ASP A 69 -2.67 19.30 3.22
C ASP A 69 -3.47 17.98 3.24
N GLU A 70 -4.12 17.61 2.13
CA GLU A 70 -4.77 16.30 1.98
C GLU A 70 -3.75 15.16 1.94
N ASN A 71 -2.61 15.36 1.26
CA ASN A 71 -1.50 14.42 1.27
C ASN A 71 -0.92 14.24 2.69
N VAL A 72 -0.83 15.32 3.48
CA VAL A 72 -0.45 15.24 4.89
C VAL A 72 -1.47 14.42 5.70
N ALA A 73 -2.77 14.66 5.51
CA ALA A 73 -3.82 13.90 6.20
C ALA A 73 -3.75 12.40 5.87
N LEU A 74 -3.52 12.07 4.60
CA LEU A 74 -3.33 10.70 4.14
C LEU A 74 -2.11 10.02 4.79
N LEU A 75 -0.97 10.70 4.84
CA LEU A 75 0.23 10.18 5.51
C LEU A 75 0.02 9.99 7.03
N LEU A 76 -0.72 10.90 7.68
CA LEU A 76 -1.10 10.74 9.09
C LEU A 76 -2.01 9.53 9.30
N ALA A 77 -2.93 9.26 8.37
CA ALA A 77 -3.78 8.07 8.39
C ALA A 77 -2.96 6.79 8.35
N PHE A 78 -1.99 6.68 7.43
CA PHE A 78 -1.09 5.52 7.39
C PHE A 78 -0.26 5.37 8.66
N LEU A 79 0.19 6.46 9.30
CA LEU A 79 0.85 6.37 10.60
C LEU A 79 -0.08 5.86 11.71
N GLN A 80 -1.36 6.25 11.68
CA GLN A 80 -2.36 5.73 12.62
C GLN A 80 -2.61 4.23 12.39
N LEU A 81 -2.74 3.80 11.14
CA LEU A 81 -2.92 2.40 10.77
C LEU A 81 -1.70 1.56 11.18
N HIS A 82 -0.48 2.03 10.93
CA HIS A 82 0.78 1.40 11.35
C HIS A 82 0.78 1.17 12.87
N ASN A 83 0.48 2.23 13.64
CA ASN A 83 0.44 2.14 15.09
C ASN A 83 -0.59 1.12 15.59
N ASP A 84 -1.73 0.99 14.91
CA ASP A 84 -2.74 0.00 15.26
C ASP A 84 -2.33 -1.43 14.90
N ALA A 85 -1.78 -1.63 13.70
CA ALA A 85 -1.25 -2.92 13.25
C ALA A 85 -0.15 -3.44 14.21
N VAL A 86 0.79 -2.57 14.59
CA VAL A 86 1.83 -2.88 15.60
C VAL A 86 1.22 -3.27 16.95
N LYS A 87 0.21 -2.53 17.44
CA LYS A 87 -0.47 -2.84 18.72
C LYS A 87 -1.16 -4.19 18.69
N ARG A 88 -1.77 -4.56 17.56
CA ARG A 88 -2.45 -5.85 17.36
C ARG A 88 -1.48 -7.00 17.05
N GLY A 89 -0.21 -6.70 16.76
CA GLY A 89 0.78 -7.70 16.33
C GLY A 89 0.56 -8.20 14.90
N ASP A 90 -0.18 -7.44 14.09
CA ASP A 90 -0.48 -7.76 12.70
C ASP A 90 0.69 -7.37 11.79
N ARG A 91 1.67 -8.26 11.69
CA ARG A 91 2.92 -8.01 10.94
C ARG A 91 2.69 -7.82 9.44
N ASN A 92 1.76 -8.59 8.85
CA ASN A 92 1.53 -8.53 7.41
C ASN A 92 0.78 -7.25 7.04
N GLY A 93 -0.26 -6.90 7.80
CA GLY A 93 -0.96 -5.63 7.62
C GLY A 93 -0.04 -4.43 7.86
N ASP A 94 0.80 -4.49 8.90
CA ASP A 94 1.79 -3.45 9.18
C ASP A 94 2.74 -3.22 8.00
N LEU A 95 3.23 -4.31 7.42
CA LEU A 95 4.16 -4.25 6.31
C LEU A 95 3.51 -3.70 5.03
N GLU A 96 2.25 -4.01 4.77
CA GLU A 96 1.47 -3.38 3.70
C GLU A 96 1.33 -1.86 3.90
N ILE A 97 1.02 -1.44 5.14
CA ILE A 97 0.89 -0.01 5.49
C ILE A 97 2.22 0.72 5.31
N ILE A 98 3.33 0.13 5.74
CA ILE A 98 4.68 0.68 5.57
C ILE A 98 5.00 0.88 4.08
N ARG A 99 4.66 -0.09 3.22
CA ARG A 99 4.84 0.05 1.76
C ARG A 99 4.02 1.20 1.20
N LYS A 100 2.73 1.29 1.54
CA LYS A 100 1.84 2.37 1.10
C LYS A 100 2.35 3.74 1.55
N TYR A 101 2.79 3.87 2.80
CA TYR A 101 3.36 5.13 3.30
C TYR A 101 4.61 5.56 2.51
N VAL A 102 5.54 4.63 2.27
CA VAL A 102 6.79 4.93 1.55
C VAL A 102 6.51 5.34 0.12
N ASP A 103 5.58 4.67 -0.56
CA ASP A 103 5.18 4.97 -1.92
C ASP A 103 4.55 6.37 -2.01
N VAL A 104 3.50 6.62 -1.21
CA VAL A 104 2.81 7.90 -1.17
C VAL A 104 3.76 9.04 -0.81
N TYR A 105 4.57 8.89 0.24
CA TYR A 105 5.56 9.91 0.61
C TYR A 105 6.52 10.21 -0.54
N GLY A 106 7.04 9.17 -1.19
CA GLY A 106 7.96 9.31 -2.32
C GLY A 106 7.33 10.10 -3.46
N ILE A 107 6.13 9.70 -3.90
CA ILE A 107 5.40 10.34 -4.99
C ILE A 107 5.15 11.82 -4.69
N VAL A 108 4.50 12.13 -3.56
CA VAL A 108 4.04 13.50 -3.29
C VAL A 108 5.20 14.47 -3.05
N VAL A 109 6.31 13.99 -2.47
CA VAL A 109 7.52 14.81 -2.26
C VAL A 109 8.30 15.00 -3.55
N ASP A 110 8.36 13.99 -4.42
CA ASP A 110 9.04 14.11 -5.71
C ASP A 110 8.28 15.05 -6.66
N GLU A 111 6.95 15.04 -6.62
CA GLU A 111 6.10 15.90 -7.46
C GLU A 111 6.08 17.36 -6.99
N ASN A 112 5.89 17.59 -5.70
CA ASN A 112 5.67 18.93 -5.14
C ASN A 112 6.53 19.21 -3.90
N PRO A 113 7.87 19.21 -4.02
CA PRO A 113 8.78 19.18 -2.87
C PRO A 113 8.68 20.40 -1.94
N GLU A 114 8.51 21.60 -2.50
CA GLU A 114 8.45 22.84 -1.71
C GLU A 114 7.11 22.99 -0.97
N ASP A 115 6.02 22.65 -1.63
CA ASP A 115 4.68 22.73 -1.06
C ASP A 115 4.45 21.64 0.00
N MET A 116 4.91 20.42 -0.26
CA MET A 116 4.90 19.35 0.73
C MET A 116 5.77 19.67 1.94
N ARG A 117 6.97 20.24 1.76
CA ARG A 117 7.80 20.68 2.89
C ARG A 117 7.09 21.72 3.74
N SER A 118 6.41 22.66 3.10
CA SER A 118 5.63 23.69 3.79
C SER A 118 4.43 23.10 4.53
N ALA A 119 3.73 22.13 3.95
CA ALA A 119 2.62 21.42 4.58
C ALA A 119 3.09 20.59 5.77
N PHE A 120 4.21 19.86 5.65
CA PHE A 120 4.82 19.14 6.76
C PHE A 120 5.20 20.07 7.92
N ALA A 121 5.76 21.25 7.63
CA ALA A 121 6.08 22.24 8.67
C ALA A 121 4.82 22.68 9.43
N ARG A 122 3.73 23.02 8.72
CA ARG A 122 2.45 23.36 9.36
C ARG A 122 1.90 22.22 10.22
N ALA A 123 2.00 20.98 9.74
CA ALA A 123 1.57 19.80 10.48
C ALA A 123 2.41 19.58 11.75
N MET A 124 3.72 19.78 11.68
CA MET A 124 4.64 19.69 12.81
C MET A 124 4.43 20.81 13.84
N ASP A 125 4.08 22.01 13.41
CA ASP A 125 3.73 23.11 14.32
C ASP A 125 2.50 22.77 15.18
N VAL A 126 1.55 22.05 14.59
CA VAL A 126 0.33 21.58 15.27
C VAL A 126 0.60 20.33 16.11
N ASN A 127 1.41 19.39 15.62
CA ASN A 127 1.78 18.17 16.33
C ASN A 127 3.29 17.88 16.20
N PRO A 128 4.13 18.40 17.13
CA PRO A 128 5.58 18.27 17.07
C PRO A 128 6.11 16.83 17.24
N LYS A 129 5.24 15.85 17.51
CA LYS A 129 5.62 14.44 17.65
C LYS A 129 5.62 13.69 16.34
N VAL A 130 5.02 14.24 15.30
CA VAL A 130 5.00 13.64 13.97
C VAL A 130 6.21 14.14 13.21
N ASP A 131 7.04 13.22 12.71
CA ASP A 131 8.14 13.54 11.81
C ASP A 131 8.01 12.63 10.58
N PHE A 132 7.50 13.20 9.48
CA PHE A 132 7.21 12.45 8.27
C PHE A 132 8.48 11.94 7.58
N GLU A 133 9.54 12.74 7.57
CA GLU A 133 10.81 12.34 6.96
C GLU A 133 11.50 11.25 7.77
N ALA A 134 11.47 11.35 9.11
CA ALA A 134 11.99 10.29 9.97
C ALA A 134 11.20 8.98 9.79
N ALA A 135 9.87 9.05 9.77
CA ALA A 135 9.03 7.88 9.53
C ALA A 135 9.32 7.24 8.16
N PHE A 136 9.43 8.03 7.10
CA PHE A 136 9.80 7.55 5.77
C PHE A 136 11.14 6.81 5.77
N LYS A 137 12.17 7.38 6.41
CA LYS A 137 13.50 6.74 6.51
C LYS A 137 13.46 5.44 7.30
N GLU A 138 12.74 5.41 8.41
CA GLU A 138 12.58 4.21 9.24
C GLU A 138 11.85 3.11 8.48
N PHE A 139 10.77 3.45 7.79
CA PHE A 139 9.97 2.51 6.99
C PHE A 139 10.73 1.98 5.79
N ARG A 140 11.50 2.80 5.08
CA ARG A 140 12.39 2.33 4.01
C ARG A 140 13.44 1.34 4.51
N LEU A 141 14.02 1.61 5.68
CA LEU A 141 14.97 0.69 6.30
C LEU A 141 14.30 -0.64 6.65
N ALA A 142 13.11 -0.60 7.27
CA ALA A 142 12.35 -1.79 7.63
C ALA A 142 12.01 -2.66 6.40
N LEU A 143 11.64 -2.05 5.28
CA LEU A 143 11.41 -2.77 4.03
C LEU A 143 12.70 -3.38 3.47
N SER A 144 13.83 -2.66 3.51
CA SER A 144 15.10 -3.20 3.04
C SER A 144 15.60 -4.38 3.87
N ASP A 145 15.39 -4.36 5.18
CA ASP A 145 15.73 -5.46 6.07
C ASP A 145 14.85 -6.68 5.77
N TYR A 146 13.56 -6.47 5.51
CA TYR A 146 12.65 -7.55 5.12
C TYR A 146 13.09 -8.22 3.81
N ASP A 147 13.37 -7.43 2.78
CA ASP A 147 13.81 -7.95 1.48
C ASP A 147 15.13 -8.71 1.59
N ALA A 148 16.09 -8.21 2.39
CA ALA A 148 17.34 -8.90 2.65
C ALA A 148 17.15 -10.25 3.36
N THR A 149 16.20 -10.35 4.31
CA THR A 149 15.92 -11.62 5.00
C THR A 149 15.22 -12.66 4.12
N GLN A 150 14.43 -12.23 3.13
CA GLN A 150 13.81 -13.15 2.16
C GLN A 150 14.84 -13.74 1.20
N ILE A 151 15.79 -12.93 0.72
CA ILE A 151 16.87 -13.41 -0.17
C ILE A 151 17.73 -14.47 0.52
N VAL A 152 18.00 -14.33 1.83
CA VAL A 152 18.79 -15.32 2.58
C VAL A 152 18.00 -16.60 2.87
N ALA A 153 16.67 -16.54 2.95
CA ALA A 153 15.84 -17.71 3.23
C ALA A 153 15.63 -18.63 2.01
N GLU A 154 15.88 -18.15 0.80
CA GLU A 154 15.71 -18.94 -0.45
C GLU A 154 16.98 -19.65 -0.92
N ASP A 155 18.15 -19.39 -0.31
CA ASP A 155 19.45 -19.98 -0.70
C ASP A 155 19.92 -21.16 0.18
N ASP A 156 19.12 -21.58 1.17
CA ASP A 156 19.46 -22.68 2.10
C ASP A 156 18.87 -24.06 1.68
N ASP A 157 18.32 -24.18 0.46
CA ASP A 157 18.05 -25.50 -0.16
C ASP A 157 19.30 -25.97 -0.93
N GLU A 158 20.24 -26.57 -0.19
CA GLU A 158 21.39 -27.29 -0.77
C GLU A 158 20.88 -28.29 -1.84
N PRO A 159 21.28 -28.18 -3.11
CA PRO A 159 20.76 -29.07 -4.14
C PRO A 159 21.27 -30.49 -3.87
N ALA A 160 20.34 -31.40 -3.56
CA ALA A 160 20.62 -32.82 -3.39
C ALA A 160 21.47 -33.34 -4.56
N PRO A 161 22.53 -34.15 -4.30
CA PRO A 161 23.45 -34.57 -5.33
C PRO A 161 22.71 -35.42 -6.38
N ARG A 162 22.74 -34.95 -7.63
CA ARG A 162 22.15 -35.67 -8.78
C ARG A 162 22.85 -37.03 -8.94
N ALA A 163 22.14 -38.10 -8.62
CA ALA A 163 22.54 -39.46 -8.99
C ALA A 163 22.60 -39.56 -10.53
N LYS A 164 23.76 -39.94 -11.06
CA LYS A 164 23.90 -40.35 -12.45
C LYS A 164 23.21 -41.70 -12.63
N ALA A 165 22.36 -41.81 -13.65
CA ALA A 165 21.93 -43.10 -14.16
C ALA A 165 21.90 -43.05 -15.69
N ASP A 166 22.55 -44.06 -16.24
CA ASP A 166 23.07 -44.21 -17.59
C ASP A 166 22.03 -44.25 -18.71
N SER A 167 22.51 -43.85 -19.89
CA SER A 167 21.89 -44.09 -21.18
C SER A 167 21.95 -45.58 -21.53
N ASP A 168 20.84 -46.14 -22.01
CA ASP A 168 20.90 -47.26 -22.94
C ASP A 168 19.83 -47.12 -24.03
N SER A 169 20.24 -47.35 -25.27
CA SER A 169 19.48 -47.19 -26.51
C SER A 169 19.05 -48.55 -27.03
N THR A 170 17.86 -48.67 -27.63
CA THR A 170 17.70 -49.37 -28.93
C THR A 170 16.39 -49.01 -29.64
N LYS A 171 16.52 -48.75 -30.96
CA LYS A 171 15.51 -48.70 -32.04
C LYS A 171 14.62 -49.98 -32.04
N THR A 172 13.42 -50.09 -32.65
CA THR A 172 13.04 -49.75 -34.04
C THR A 172 11.51 -49.99 -34.28
N ASP A 173 10.92 -49.17 -35.17
CA ASP A 173 9.87 -49.42 -36.20
C ASP A 173 8.37 -49.71 -35.92
N LYS A 174 7.52 -48.83 -36.51
CA LYS A 174 6.20 -49.00 -37.23
C LYS A 174 5.18 -50.02 -36.68
N LYS A 175 3.86 -49.74 -36.55
CA LYS A 175 2.90 -49.26 -37.57
C LYS A 175 1.47 -49.13 -36.99
N GLN A 176 0.70 -48.17 -37.52
CA GLN A 176 -0.75 -48.22 -37.90
C GLN A 176 -1.92 -48.00 -36.91
N GLU A 177 -2.64 -46.90 -37.21
CA GLU A 177 -4.11 -46.67 -37.31
C GLU A 177 -5.05 -46.65 -36.10
N GLY A 178 -5.95 -45.65 -36.14
CA GLY A 178 -7.23 -45.62 -35.44
C GLY A 178 -7.64 -44.23 -34.97
N SER A 179 -7.88 -43.29 -35.89
CA SER A 179 -9.20 -42.68 -36.17
C SER A 179 -9.75 -41.72 -35.09
N ALA A 180 -9.84 -40.45 -35.47
CA ALA A 180 -10.66 -39.42 -34.84
C ALA A 180 -12.17 -39.74 -34.94
N THR A 181 -12.97 -39.12 -34.06
CA THR A 181 -14.38 -38.69 -34.18
C THR A 181 -14.88 -38.39 -32.74
N GLU A 182 -14.95 -37.12 -32.33
CA GLU A 182 -16.13 -36.23 -32.39
C GLU A 182 -16.95 -36.23 -31.09
N ALA A 183 -17.10 -35.05 -30.49
CA ALA A 183 -18.00 -34.79 -29.34
C ALA A 183 -19.43 -34.57 -29.84
N PRO A 184 -20.45 -34.81 -28.99
CA PRO A 184 -21.29 -33.67 -28.63
C PRO A 184 -21.84 -33.66 -27.18
N ALA A 185 -22.31 -32.47 -26.80
CA ALA A 185 -22.88 -32.09 -25.51
C ALA A 185 -24.34 -32.55 -25.26
N ALA A 186 -24.74 -32.63 -23.99
CA ALA A 186 -26.11 -32.46 -23.48
C ALA A 186 -26.04 -32.18 -21.95
N VAL A 187 -26.27 -30.95 -21.49
CA VAL A 187 -27.55 -30.39 -20.97
C VAL A 187 -28.14 -31.19 -19.80
N THR A 188 -28.03 -30.62 -18.60
CA THR A 188 -28.65 -31.07 -17.34
C THR A 188 -30.08 -30.52 -17.19
N PRO A 189 -31.03 -31.28 -16.61
CA PRO A 189 -32.37 -30.78 -16.30
C PRO A 189 -32.41 -29.97 -15.00
N VAL A 190 -33.37 -29.04 -14.96
CA VAL A 190 -33.79 -28.18 -13.86
C VAL A 190 -34.77 -28.94 -12.97
N ASP A 191 -34.67 -28.73 -11.66
CA ASP A 191 -35.75 -28.88 -10.67
C ASP A 191 -36.21 -27.49 -10.24
#